data_AF-A0A7V6YYT9-F1
#
_entry.id   AF-A0A7V6YYT9-F1
#
_cell.length_a   1.000
_cell.length_b   1.000
_cell.length_c   1.000
_cell.angle_alpha   90.00
_cell.angle_beta   90.00
_cell.angle_gamma   90.00
#
_symmetry.space_group_name_H-M   'P 1'
#
loop_
_entity.id
_entity.type
_entity.pdbx_description
1 polymer ?
#
loop_
_entity_poly.entity_id
_entity_poly.type
_entity_poly.pdbx_seq_one_letter_code
_entity_poly.pdbx_strand_id
1 'polypeptide(L)'
;MNTVAIIGASRDRSKFGNKAVRAFVQQGYRVYPVNPHETTIEGLPVYRSILDVPERPQKVSVYVPPPVLLPLLADIARKGCDELWLNPGAESEAVLEEARRLGLNVVQACSILGVGVSPSEF
;
A
#
# COMPACT_ATOMS: atom_id res chain seq x y z
N MET A 1 -15.03 -7.40 7.07
CA MET A 1 -14.67 -6.85 5.74
C MET A 1 -13.16 -6.69 5.74
N ASN A 2 -12.47 -7.06 4.66
CA ASN A 2 -11.02 -6.98 4.63
C ASN A 2 -10.53 -5.55 4.40
N THR A 3 -9.40 -5.16 4.98
CA THR A 3 -8.88 -3.78 4.93
C THR A 3 -7.50 -3.72 4.30
N VAL A 4 -7.25 -2.68 3.50
CA VAL A 4 -5.95 -2.43 2.89
C VAL A 4 -5.62 -0.95 2.87
N ALA A 5 -4.38 -0.60 3.20
CA ALA A 5 -3.82 0.72 2.93
C ALA A 5 -2.93 0.67 1.69
N ILE A 6 -3.14 1.61 0.76
CA ILE A 6 -2.36 1.72 -0.48
C ILE A 6 -1.42 2.92 -0.37
N ILE A 7 -0.16 2.67 -0.03
CA ILE A 7 0.88 3.71 0.05
C ILE A 7 1.41 4.00 -1.35
N GLY A 8 1.40 5.27 -1.74
CA GLY A 8 1.69 5.66 -3.13
C GLY A 8 0.44 5.60 -4.02
N ALA A 9 -0.76 5.67 -3.45
CA ALA A 9 -1.98 5.85 -4.21
C ALA A 9 -1.90 7.12 -5.08
N SER A 10 -2.56 7.14 -6.23
CA SER A 10 -2.54 8.28 -7.14
C SER A 10 -3.90 8.54 -7.78
N ARG A 11 -4.16 9.78 -8.20
CA ARG A 11 -5.28 10.13 -9.09
C ARG A 11 -5.00 9.74 -10.55
N ASP A 12 -3.74 9.58 -10.92
CA ASP A 12 -3.36 9.14 -12.26
C ASP A 12 -3.67 7.65 -12.42
N ARG A 13 -4.68 7.35 -13.23
CA ARG A 13 -5.16 5.99 -13.47
C ARG A 13 -4.15 5.08 -14.15
N SER A 14 -3.14 5.63 -14.83
CA SER A 14 -2.07 4.84 -15.44
C SER A 14 -1.11 4.24 -14.40
N LYS A 15 -1.01 4.85 -13.21
CA LYS A 15 -0.09 4.42 -12.16
C LYS A 15 -0.60 3.22 -11.38
N PHE A 16 0.30 2.32 -11.03
CA PHE A 16 -0.01 1.11 -10.26
C PHE A 16 -0.69 1.39 -8.92
N GLY A 17 -0.33 2.48 -8.22
CA GLY A 17 -1.03 2.87 -6.99
C GLY A 17 -2.52 3.16 -7.19
N ASN A 18 -2.93 3.71 -8.33
CA ASN A 18 -4.36 3.88 -8.65
C ASN A 18 -4.99 2.55 -9.06
N LYS A 19 -4.32 1.76 -9.91
CA LYS A 19 -4.80 0.44 -10.33
C LYS A 19 -5.08 -0.46 -9.13
N ALA A 20 -4.21 -0.42 -8.12
CA ALA A 20 -4.39 -1.14 -6.87
C ALA A 20 -5.63 -0.67 -6.10
N VAL A 21 -5.86 0.64 -5.98
CA VAL A 21 -7.10 1.16 -5.34
C VAL A 21 -8.33 0.55 -6.01
N ARG A 22 -8.40 0.59 -7.35
CA ARG A 22 -9.52 0.02 -8.11
C ARG A 22 -9.64 -1.50 -7.96
N ALA A 23 -8.52 -2.22 -8.04
CA ALA A 23 -8.48 -3.67 -7.87
C ALA A 23 -9.00 -4.12 -6.51
N PHE A 24 -8.52 -3.51 -5.43
CA PHE A 24 -8.96 -3.87 -4.09
C PHE A 24 -10.41 -3.47 -3.82
N VAL A 25 -10.88 -2.32 -4.35
CA VAL A 25 -12.31 -1.95 -4.29
C VAL A 25 -13.17 -2.98 -5.02
N GLN A 26 -12.80 -3.41 -6.23
CA GLN A 26 -13.52 -4.43 -6.98
C GLN A 26 -13.60 -5.77 -6.22
N GLN A 27 -12.56 -6.11 -5.46
CA GLN A 27 -12.51 -7.30 -4.62
C GLN A 27 -13.19 -7.12 -3.25
N GLY A 28 -13.92 -6.03 -3.03
CA GLY A 28 -14.73 -5.80 -1.83
C GLY A 28 -13.92 -5.44 -0.57
N TYR A 29 -12.68 -4.95 -0.72
CA TYR A 29 -11.91 -4.44 0.41
C TYR A 29 -12.36 -3.03 0.79
N ARG A 30 -12.22 -2.72 2.08
CA ARG A 30 -12.20 -1.34 2.55
C ARG A 30 -10.80 -0.78 2.29
N VAL A 31 -10.72 0.15 1.34
CA VAL A 31 -9.45 0.69 0.84
C VAL A 31 -9.16 2.05 1.47
N TYR A 32 -7.92 2.21 1.95
CA TYR A 32 -7.36 3.45 2.50
C TYR A 32 -6.24 3.97 1.59
N PRO A 33 -6.53 4.86 0.64
CA PRO A 33 -5.49 5.50 -0.15
C PRO A 33 -4.60 6.37 0.74
N VAL A 34 -3.28 6.23 0.62
CA VAL A 34 -2.30 7.06 1.33
C VAL A 34 -1.45 7.83 0.33
N ASN A 35 -1.59 9.15 0.33
CA ASN A 35 -0.83 10.09 -0.48
C ASN A 35 -0.82 11.48 0.22
N PRO A 36 0.34 12.11 0.44
CA PRO A 36 0.43 13.38 1.16
C PRO A 36 -0.15 14.59 0.40
N HIS A 37 -0.37 14.48 -0.91
CA HIS A 37 -0.72 15.59 -1.80
C HIS A 37 -2.16 15.54 -2.31
N GLU A 38 -2.84 14.40 -2.18
CA GLU A 38 -4.20 14.21 -2.71
C GLU A 38 -5.23 14.22 -1.59
N THR A 39 -6.45 14.62 -1.91
CA THR A 39 -7.58 14.62 -0.95
C THR A 39 -8.61 13.54 -1.27
N THR A 40 -8.78 13.20 -2.54
CA THR A 40 -9.74 12.18 -3.01
C THR A 40 -9.17 11.38 -4.18
N ILE A 41 -9.31 10.04 -4.15
CA ILE A 41 -8.91 9.13 -5.23
C ILE A 41 -10.03 8.11 -5.44
N GLU A 42 -10.53 7.96 -6.67
CA GLU A 42 -11.64 7.03 -6.99
C GLU A 42 -12.86 7.22 -6.07
N GLY A 43 -13.14 8.46 -5.65
CA GLY A 43 -14.22 8.81 -4.72
C GLY A 43 -13.95 8.50 -3.24
N LEU A 44 -12.79 7.94 -2.90
CA LEU A 44 -12.40 7.61 -1.53
C LEU A 44 -11.62 8.76 -0.87
N PRO A 45 -11.81 9.01 0.45
CA PRO A 45 -10.97 9.93 1.20
C PRO A 45 -9.51 9.43 1.24
N VAL A 46 -8.57 10.35 1.05
CA VAL A 46 -7.13 10.07 1.06
C VAL A 46 -6.50 10.52 2.37
N TYR A 47 -5.59 9.71 2.89
CA TYR A 47 -4.84 9.98 4.11
C TYR A 47 -3.43 10.45 3.77
N ARG A 48 -2.90 11.42 4.52
CA ARG A 48 -1.56 11.97 4.25
C ARG A 48 -0.45 11.02 4.69
N SER A 49 -0.67 10.34 5.82
CA SER A 49 0.21 9.31 6.35
C SER A 49 -0.56 8.02 6.67
N ILE A 50 0.17 6.89 6.71
CA ILE A 50 -0.36 5.60 7.19
C ILE A 50 -0.86 5.69 8.65
N LEU A 51 -0.33 6.63 9.43
CA LEU A 51 -0.76 6.87 10.81
C LEU A 51 -2.14 7.52 10.89
N ASP A 52 -2.52 8.29 9.88
CA ASP A 52 -3.82 8.99 9.82
C ASP A 52 -4.97 8.03 9.45
N VAL A 53 -4.65 6.84 8.94
CA VAL A 53 -5.63 5.81 8.62
C VAL A 53 -6.40 5.44 9.90
N PRO A 54 -7.75 5.35 9.89
CA PRO A 54 -8.55 5.31 11.12
C PRO A 54 -8.44 3.99 11.90
N GLU A 55 -8.01 2.90 11.26
CA GLU A 55 -7.86 1.58 11.88
C GLU A 55 -6.58 0.90 11.40
N ARG A 56 -6.11 -0.12 12.13
CA ARG A 56 -5.00 -0.96 11.71
C ARG A 56 -5.42 -1.74 10.45
N PRO A 57 -4.81 -1.53 9.27
CA PRO A 57 -5.17 -2.28 8.07
C PRO A 57 -4.61 -3.71 8.17
N GLN A 58 -5.30 -4.70 7.59
CA GLN A 58 -4.76 -6.06 7.49
C GLN A 58 -3.58 -6.08 6.51
N LYS A 59 -3.71 -5.40 5.36
CA LYS A 59 -2.66 -5.30 4.35
C LYS A 59 -2.17 -3.88 4.18
N VAL A 60 -0.86 -3.70 4.03
CA VAL A 60 -0.27 -2.46 3.52
C VAL A 60 0.39 -2.79 2.19
N SER A 61 -0.06 -2.17 1.10
CA SER A 61 0.50 -2.37 -0.24
C SER A 61 1.22 -1.12 -0.72
N VAL A 62 2.50 -1.27 -1.04
CA VAL A 62 3.40 -0.13 -1.32
C VAL A 62 3.68 0.01 -2.82
N TYR A 63 3.58 1.23 -3.33
CA TYR A 63 3.85 1.63 -4.72
C TYR A 63 4.75 2.87 -4.82
N VAL A 64 5.59 3.10 -3.82
CA VAL A 64 6.63 4.13 -3.84
C VAL A 64 8.02 3.47 -3.89
N PRO A 65 9.03 4.13 -4.48
CA PRO A 65 10.36 3.54 -4.60
C PRO A 65 11.08 3.44 -3.25
N PRO A 66 12.14 2.62 -3.13
CA PRO A 66 12.81 2.34 -1.86
C PRO A 66 13.29 3.57 -1.08
N PRO A 67 13.85 4.64 -1.70
CA PRO A 67 14.26 5.84 -0.96
C PRO A 67 13.10 6.56 -0.26
N VAL A 68 11.87 6.40 -0.77
CA VAL A 68 10.65 6.95 -0.16
C VAL A 68 10.09 5.97 0.87
N LEU A 69 10.11 4.66 0.59
CA LEU A 69 9.58 3.65 1.51
C LEU A 69 10.42 3.52 2.79
N LEU A 70 11.75 3.52 2.69
CA LEU A 70 12.64 3.25 3.82
C LEU A 70 12.32 4.11 5.05
N PRO A 71 12.19 5.45 4.97
CA PRO A 71 11.80 6.27 6.12
C PRO A 71 10.36 6.04 6.62
N LEU A 72 9.47 5.47 5.80
CA LEU A 72 8.08 5.19 6.17
C LEU A 72 7.90 3.87 6.93
N LEU A 73 8.89 2.95 6.90
CA LEU A 73 8.76 1.64 7.53
C LEU A 73 8.51 1.73 9.04
N ALA A 74 9.10 2.70 9.73
CA ALA A 74 8.85 2.93 11.16
C ALA A 74 7.39 3.30 11.44
N ASP A 75 6.78 4.10 10.56
CA ASP A 75 5.36 4.47 10.68
C ASP A 75 4.43 3.32 10.31
N ILE A 76 4.80 2.51 9.31
CA ILE A 76 4.08 1.28 8.96
C ILE A 76 4.11 0.30 10.14
N ALA A 77 5.26 0.11 10.78
CA ALA A 77 5.41 -0.74 11.95
C ALA A 77 4.62 -0.22 13.15
N ARG A 78 4.65 1.10 13.39
CA ARG A 78 3.86 1.74 14.46
C ARG A 78 2.36 1.62 14.24
N LYS A 79 1.88 1.75 13.00
CA LYS A 79 0.47 1.52 12.66
C LYS A 79 0.08 0.04 12.77
N GLY A 80 1.01 -0.83 12.38
CA GLY A 80 0.85 -2.27 12.28
C GLY A 80 0.06 -2.70 11.04
N CYS A 81 0.33 -3.94 10.60
CA CYS A 81 -0.47 -4.68 9.61
C CYS A 81 -0.24 -6.18 9.81
N ASP A 82 -1.03 -7.03 9.14
CA ASP A 82 -0.79 -8.47 9.11
C ASP A 82 0.21 -8.82 7.99
N GLU A 83 0.17 -8.07 6.88
CA GLU A 83 1.06 -8.25 5.72
C GLU A 83 1.49 -6.89 5.15
N LEU A 84 2.81 -6.73 4.94
CA LEU A 84 3.41 -5.66 4.16
C LEU A 84 3.76 -6.18 2.77
N TRP A 85 3.03 -5.72 1.75
CA TRP A 85 3.24 -6.07 0.36
C TRP A 85 4.19 -5.08 -0.32
N LEU A 86 5.35 -5.59 -0.72
CA LEU A 86 6.32 -4.89 -1.56
C LEU A 86 6.05 -5.30 -3.01
N ASN A 87 5.41 -4.39 -3.76
CA ASN A 87 5.17 -4.59 -5.18
C ASN A 87 6.47 -4.40 -5.97
N PRO A 88 6.58 -4.96 -7.19
CA PRO A 88 7.79 -4.84 -8.00
C PRO A 88 8.32 -3.40 -8.09
N GLY A 89 9.57 -3.21 -7.68
CA GLY A 89 10.26 -1.92 -7.64
C GLY A 89 10.11 -1.13 -6.34
N ALA A 90 9.41 -1.65 -5.32
CA ALA A 90 9.35 -1.05 -3.97
C ALA A 90 10.39 -1.65 -3.01
N GLU A 91 10.97 -2.79 -3.38
CA GLU A 91 11.96 -3.54 -2.62
C GLU A 91 13.40 -3.03 -2.82
N SER A 92 14.22 -3.20 -1.79
CA SER A 92 15.68 -3.13 -1.83
C SER A 92 16.23 -3.91 -0.64
N GLU A 93 17.53 -4.21 -0.62
CA GLU A 93 18.15 -4.89 0.53
C GLU A 93 17.91 -4.10 1.83
N ALA A 94 18.15 -2.79 1.81
CA ALA A 94 17.93 -1.92 2.97
C ALA A 94 16.47 -1.91 3.45
N VAL A 95 15.49 -1.95 2.53
CA VAL A 95 14.07 -2.04 2.88
C VAL A 95 13.76 -3.37 3.56
N LEU A 96 14.30 -4.48 3.04
CA LEU A 96 14.06 -5.82 3.58
C LEU A 96 14.71 -6.01 4.95
N GLU A 97 15.95 -5.54 5.11
CA GLU A 97 16.65 -5.55 6.40
C GLU A 97 15.91 -4.75 7.47
N GLU A 98 15.48 -3.53 7.13
CA GLU A 98 14.77 -2.68 8.07
C GLU A 98 13.37 -3.21 8.39
N ALA A 99 12.64 -3.71 7.40
CA ALA A 99 11.34 -4.34 7.62
C ALA A 99 11.45 -5.56 8.54
N ARG A 100 12.49 -6.39 8.36
CA ARG A 100 12.80 -7.52 9.26
C ARG A 100 13.12 -7.04 10.66
N ARG A 101 13.95 -6.01 10.81
CA ARG A 101 14.32 -5.42 12.11
C ARG A 101 13.10 -4.89 12.87
N LEU A 102 12.13 -4.35 12.14
CA LEU A 102 10.86 -3.84 12.69
C LEU A 102 9.80 -4.93 12.90
N GLY A 103 10.08 -6.18 12.56
CA GLY A 103 9.15 -7.30 12.72
C GLY A 103 7.96 -7.29 11.75
N LEU A 104 8.10 -6.65 10.59
CA LEU A 104 7.07 -6.61 9.56
C LEU A 104 7.04 -7.92 8.76
N ASN A 105 5.84 -8.48 8.59
CA ASN A 105 5.62 -9.67 7.76
C ASN A 105 5.57 -9.27 6.28
N VAL A 106 6.70 -9.43 5.57
CA VAL A 106 6.87 -8.97 4.19
C VAL A 106 6.41 -10.02 3.18
N VAL A 107 5.61 -9.59 2.20
CA VAL A 107 5.26 -10.34 1.00
C VAL A 107 5.84 -9.61 -0.22
N GLN A 108 6.77 -10.24 -0.93
CA GLN A 108 7.38 -9.68 -2.15
C GLN A 108 6.67 -10.22 -3.39
N ALA A 109 5.59 -9.55 -3.80
CA ALA A 109 4.79 -9.93 -4.95
C ALA A 109 3.90 -8.76 -5.41
N CYS A 110 3.33 -8.86 -6.61
CA CYS A 110 2.29 -7.93 -7.04
C CYS A 110 1.00 -8.19 -6.24
N SER A 111 0.56 -7.23 -5.44
CA SER A 111 -0.64 -7.38 -4.61
C SER A 111 -1.94 -7.38 -5.42
N ILE A 112 -1.94 -6.81 -6.64
CA ILE A 112 -3.07 -6.88 -7.58
C ILE A 112 -3.28 -8.33 -8.03
N LEU A 113 -2.20 -9.01 -8.46
CA LEU A 113 -2.24 -10.45 -8.74
C LEU A 113 -2.59 -11.25 -7.47
N GLY A 114 -2.06 -10.83 -6.31
CA GLY A 114 -2.34 -11.44 -5.01
C GLY A 114 -3.81 -11.39 -4.57
N VAL A 115 -4.63 -10.49 -5.12
CA VAL A 115 -6.08 -10.47 -4.93
C VAL A 115 -6.87 -11.05 -6.11
N GLY A 116 -6.19 -11.74 -7.03
CA GLY A 116 -6.82 -12.56 -8.07
C GLY A 116 -7.21 -11.80 -9.35
N VAL A 117 -6.68 -10.60 -9.59
CA VAL A 117 -6.93 -9.82 -10.82
C VAL A 117 -5.63 -9.34 -11.45
N SER A 118 -5.69 -8.94 -12.72
CA SER A 118 -4.56 -8.44 -13.48
C SER A 118 -4.48 -6.90 -13.48
N PRO A 119 -3.29 -6.30 -13.33
CA PRO A 119 -3.11 -4.86 -13.50
C PRO A 119 -3.42 -4.36 -14.93
N SER A 120 -3.55 -5.23 -15.92
CA SER A 120 -3.97 -4.86 -17.28
C SER A 120 -5.47 -4.56 -17.40
N GLU A 121 -6.28 -4.96 -16.41
CA GLU A 121 -7.72 -4.68 -16.37
C GLU A 121 -8.04 -3.24 -15.94
N PHE A 122 -7.04 -2.49 -15.50
CA PHE A 122 -7.15 -1.15 -14.92
C PHE A 122 -6.30 -0.12 -15.66
#